data_AF-A0A6F8PR36-F1
#
_entry.id   AF-A0A6F8PR36-F1
#
_cell.length_a   1.000
_cell.length_b   1.000
_cell.length_c   1.000
_cell.angle_alpha   90.00
_cell.angle_beta   90.00
_cell.angle_gamma   90.00
#
_symmetry.space_group_name_H-M   'P 1'
#
loop_
_entity.id
_entity.type
_entity.pdbx_description
1 polymer ?
#
loop_
_entity_poly.entity_id
_entity_poly.type
_entity_poly.pdbx_seq_one_letter_code
_entity_poly.pdbx_strand_id
1 'polypeptide(L)'
;MSEAAVLNIKNALKAKQLLERFDVNALRLQTKNFTDHQEATDILNMLSEALEEAIENGTHPAELQSRANLLAQLAFAEGFEQHEVEELLTLRPNPNGKRPT
;
A
#
# COMPACT_ATOMS: atom_id res chain seq x y z
N MET A 1 -26.49 19.09 -5.18
CA MET A 1 -25.61 17.90 -5.28
C MET A 1 -26.21 16.80 -4.43
N SER A 2 -26.21 15.55 -4.90
CA SER A 2 -26.74 14.41 -4.14
C SER A 2 -25.73 13.92 -3.10
N GLU A 3 -26.20 13.27 -2.03
CA GLU A 3 -25.34 12.66 -1.00
C GLU A 3 -24.36 11.64 -1.60
N ALA A 4 -24.79 10.88 -2.59
CA ALA A 4 -23.94 9.96 -3.34
C ALA A 4 -22.79 10.67 -4.08
N ALA A 5 -23.03 11.85 -4.66
CA ALA A 5 -21.98 12.62 -5.31
C ALA A 5 -20.94 13.13 -4.29
N VAL A 6 -21.39 13.53 -3.09
CA VAL A 6 -20.48 13.96 -2.01
C VAL A 6 -19.65 12.79 -1.50
N LEU A 7 -20.23 11.60 -1.34
CA LEU A 7 -19.51 10.40 -0.92
C LEU A 7 -18.44 9.99 -1.95
N ASN A 8 -18.77 10.01 -3.24
CA ASN A 8 -17.82 9.70 -4.31
C ASN A 8 -16.64 10.67 -4.32
N ILE A 9 -16.88 11.97 -4.13
CA ILE A 9 -15.80 12.97 -4.04
C ILE A 9 -14.89 12.69 -2.84
N LYS A 10 -15.47 12.35 -1.68
CA LYS A 10 -14.70 12.02 -0.47
C LYS A 10 -13.83 10.79 -0.66
N ASN A 11 -14.38 9.72 -1.22
CA ASN A 11 -13.63 8.48 -1.48
C ASN A 11 -12.50 8.72 -2.48
N ALA A 12 -12.78 9.44 -3.58
CA ALA A 12 -11.75 9.79 -4.57
C ALA A 12 -10.63 10.65 -3.96
N LEU A 13 -10.97 11.62 -3.12
CA LEU A 13 -9.97 12.45 -2.43
C LEU A 13 -9.13 11.61 -1.46
N LYS A 14 -9.76 10.70 -0.72
CA LYS A 14 -9.07 9.83 0.23
C LYS A 14 -8.12 8.88 -0.49
N ALA A 15 -8.57 8.22 -1.56
CA ALA A 15 -7.72 7.39 -2.42
C ALA A 15 -6.50 8.18 -2.91
N LYS A 16 -6.70 9.40 -3.41
CA LYS A 16 -5.59 10.25 -3.86
C LYS A 16 -4.58 10.54 -2.74
N GLN A 17 -5.04 10.89 -1.55
CA GLN A 17 -4.18 11.15 -0.40
C GLN A 17 -3.39 9.91 0.04
N LEU A 18 -4.00 8.73 -0.02
CA LEU A 18 -3.33 7.46 0.27
C LEU A 18 -2.20 7.18 -0.72
N LEU A 19 -2.44 7.41 -2.02
CA LEU A 19 -1.43 7.21 -3.06
C LEU A 19 -0.31 8.26 -3.00
N GLU A 20 -0.62 9.51 -2.67
CA GLU A 20 0.42 10.53 -2.41
C GLU A 20 1.29 10.15 -1.20
N ARG A 21 0.65 9.67 -0.12
CA ARG A 21 1.37 9.17 1.06
C ARG A 21 2.22 7.94 0.73
N PHE A 22 1.70 7.04 -0.11
CA PHE A 22 2.46 5.89 -0.61
C PHE A 22 3.74 6.36 -1.28
N ASP A 23 3.64 7.27 -2.25
CA ASP A 23 4.78 7.72 -3.06
C ASP A 23 5.86 8.39 -2.17
N VAL A 24 5.45 9.20 -1.19
CA VAL A 24 6.37 9.84 -0.24
C VAL A 24 7.10 8.82 0.63
N ASN A 25 6.41 7.79 1.14
CA ASN A 25 7.04 6.80 2.00
C ASN A 25 7.88 5.79 1.22
N ALA A 26 7.49 5.46 -0.01
CA ALA A 26 8.32 4.68 -0.93
C ALA A 26 9.64 5.40 -1.24
N LEU A 27 9.60 6.73 -1.48
CA LEU A 27 10.81 7.53 -1.67
C LEU A 27 11.68 7.55 -0.41
N ARG A 28 11.08 7.59 0.79
CA ARG A 28 11.81 7.49 2.05
C ARG A 28 12.52 6.15 2.19
N LEU A 29 11.87 5.05 1.81
CA LEU A 29 12.48 3.71 1.77
C LEU A 29 13.70 3.69 0.85
N GLN A 30 13.60 4.28 -0.34
CA GLN A 30 14.70 4.31 -1.31
C GLN A 30 15.90 5.19 -0.91
N THR A 31 15.65 6.25 -0.13
CA THR A 31 16.66 7.30 0.13
C THR A 31 17.32 7.16 1.50
N LYS A 32 16.69 6.46 2.43
CA LYS A 32 17.19 6.29 3.79
C LYS A 32 17.82 4.91 3.92
N ASN A 33 19.06 4.84 4.38
CA ASN A 33 19.63 3.58 4.87
C ASN A 33 19.00 3.30 6.23
N PHE A 34 18.03 2.39 6.28
CA PHE A 34 17.48 1.95 7.54
C PHE A 34 18.53 1.14 8.28
N THR A 35 18.94 1.62 9.45
CA THR A 35 19.77 0.84 10.38
C THR A 35 18.98 -0.22 11.13
N ASP A 36 17.64 -0.12 11.10
CA ASP A 36 16.72 -1.03 11.76
C ASP A 36 15.76 -1.66 10.73
N HIS A 37 15.83 -2.98 10.61
CA HIS A 37 15.01 -3.76 9.70
C HIS A 37 13.51 -3.68 10.06
N GLN A 38 13.18 -3.50 11.34
CA GLN A 38 11.78 -3.38 11.78
C GLN A 38 11.13 -2.11 11.24
N GLU A 39 11.87 -0.99 11.20
CA GLU A 39 11.34 0.28 10.66
C GLU A 39 11.03 0.15 9.17
N ALA A 40 11.87 -0.56 8.40
CA ALA A 40 11.62 -0.80 6.98
C ALA A 40 10.37 -1.69 6.77
N THR A 41 10.23 -2.75 7.55
CA THR A 41 9.06 -3.65 7.52
C THR A 41 7.76 -2.93 7.86
N ASP A 42 7.77 -2.05 8.86
CA ASP A 42 6.59 -1.26 9.25
C ASP A 42 6.16 -0.30 8.11
N ILE A 43 7.13 0.29 7.40
CA ILE A 43 6.83 1.14 6.25
C ILE A 43 6.28 0.31 5.09
N LEU A 44 6.86 -0.86 4.79
CA LEU A 44 6.35 -1.75 3.73
C LEU A 44 4.90 -2.19 4.00
N ASN A 45 4.57 -2.52 5.25
CA ASN A 45 3.20 -2.83 5.66
C ASN A 45 2.26 -1.63 5.46
N MET A 46 2.69 -0.44 5.87
CA MET A 46 1.91 0.80 5.66
C MET A 46 1.68 1.09 4.16
N LEU A 47 2.68 0.81 3.31
CA LEU A 47 2.56 0.96 1.86
C LEU A 47 1.54 -0.02 1.28
N SER A 48 1.55 -1.29 1.72
CA SER A 48 0.55 -2.29 1.33
C SER A 48 -0.86 -1.86 1.72
N GLU A 49 -1.05 -1.44 2.98
CA GLU A 49 -2.35 -0.95 3.50
C GLU A 49 -2.88 0.25 2.70
N ALA A 50 -1.99 1.17 2.28
CA ALA A 50 -2.40 2.31 1.46
C ALA A 50 -2.93 1.89 0.08
N LEU A 51 -2.39 0.81 -0.52
CA LEU A 51 -2.89 0.28 -1.78
C LEU A 51 -4.23 -0.43 -1.60
N GLU A 52 -4.38 -1.21 -0.54
CA GLU A 52 -5.63 -1.89 -0.20
C GLU A 52 -6.76 -0.87 0.05
N GLU A 53 -6.49 0.12 0.90
CA GLU A 53 -7.47 1.16 1.22
C GLU A 53 -7.79 2.04 0.00
N ALA A 54 -6.85 2.26 -0.93
CA ALA A 54 -7.13 2.96 -2.18
C ALA A 54 -8.12 2.18 -3.07
N ILE A 55 -8.05 0.84 -3.09
CA ILE A 55 -9.02 -0.02 -3.80
C ILE A 55 -10.39 0.08 -3.13
N GLU A 56 -10.45 0.00 -1.79
CA GLU A 56 -11.71 0.16 -1.04
C GLU A 56 -12.38 1.52 -1.29
N ASN A 57 -11.58 2.54 -1.59
CA ASN A 57 -12.05 3.89 -1.95
C ASN A 57 -12.32 4.08 -3.46
N GLY A 58 -12.30 3.00 -4.24
CA GLY A 58 -12.76 2.99 -5.63
C GLY A 58 -11.66 3.12 -6.68
N THR A 59 -10.39 3.00 -6.31
CA THR A 59 -9.28 2.97 -7.28
C THR A 59 -9.22 1.61 -7.97
N HIS A 60 -9.10 1.59 -9.29
CA HIS A 60 -9.02 0.33 -10.01
C HIS A 60 -7.65 -0.34 -9.81
N PRO A 61 -7.56 -1.67 -9.55
CA PRO A 61 -6.27 -2.34 -9.30
C PRO A 61 -5.23 -2.15 -10.40
N ALA A 62 -5.66 -2.08 -11.67
CA ALA A 62 -4.78 -1.80 -12.80
C ALA A 62 -4.04 -0.46 -12.70
N GLU A 63 -4.63 0.55 -12.05
CA GLU A 63 -4.00 1.86 -11.81
C GLU A 63 -2.94 1.80 -10.70
N LEU A 64 -2.99 0.76 -9.87
CA LEU A 64 -2.05 0.53 -8.77
C LEU A 64 -0.89 -0.39 -9.15
N GLN A 65 -0.92 -1.03 -10.32
CA GLN A 65 0.08 -2.02 -10.74
C GLN A 65 1.52 -1.49 -10.65
N SER A 66 1.75 -0.23 -11.06
CA SER A 66 3.08 0.37 -10.98
C SER A 66 3.58 0.52 -9.54
N ARG A 67 2.69 0.90 -8.61
CA ARG A 67 2.98 1.03 -7.18
C ARG A 67 3.13 -0.33 -6.49
N ALA A 68 2.31 -1.30 -6.85
CA ALA A 68 2.44 -2.68 -6.40
C ALA A 68 3.80 -3.27 -6.82
N ASN A 69 4.22 -3.06 -8.07
CA ASN A 69 5.53 -3.47 -8.54
C ASN A 69 6.67 -2.76 -7.78
N LEU A 70 6.49 -1.47 -7.48
CA LEU A 70 7.48 -0.72 -6.68
C LEU A 70 7.57 -1.29 -5.25
N LEU A 71 6.44 -1.56 -4.61
CA LEU A 71 6.40 -2.17 -3.28
C LEU A 71 7.14 -3.52 -3.26
N ALA A 72 6.92 -4.35 -4.28
CA ALA A 72 7.63 -5.62 -4.45
C ALA A 72 9.15 -5.41 -4.50
N GLN A 73 9.61 -4.45 -5.32
CA GLN A 73 11.04 -4.14 -5.47
C GLN A 73 11.66 -3.65 -4.17
N LEU A 74 10.94 -2.81 -3.40
CA LEU A 74 11.39 -2.34 -2.11
C LEU A 74 11.48 -3.48 -1.10
N ALA A 75 10.47 -4.34 -1.03
CA ALA A 75 10.50 -5.49 -0.13
C ALA A 75 11.67 -6.45 -0.44
N PHE A 76 11.91 -6.75 -1.73
CA PHE A 76 13.07 -7.54 -2.12
C PHE A 76 14.41 -6.87 -1.78
N ALA A 77 14.50 -5.55 -1.91
CA ALA A 77 15.71 -4.80 -1.55
C ALA A 77 15.99 -4.86 -0.04
N GLU A 78 14.94 -4.92 0.78
CA GLU A 78 15.02 -5.11 2.23
C GLU A 78 15.20 -6.58 2.65
N GLY A 79 15.30 -7.51 1.69
CA GLY A 79 15.62 -8.92 1.96
C GLY A 79 14.42 -9.84 2.17
N PHE A 80 13.20 -9.39 1.88
CA PHE A 80 12.00 -10.23 1.95
C PHE A 80 12.07 -11.36 0.92
N GLU A 81 11.60 -12.54 1.31
CA GLU A 81 11.46 -13.67 0.40
C GLU A 81 10.24 -13.53 -0.51
N GLN A 82 10.24 -14.27 -1.62
CA GLN A 82 9.16 -14.23 -2.61
C GLN A 82 7.77 -14.45 -2.00
N HIS A 83 7.64 -15.42 -1.07
CA HIS A 83 6.36 -15.73 -0.44
C HIS A 83 5.87 -14.58 0.46
N GLU A 84 6.78 -13.89 1.16
CA GLU A 84 6.44 -12.73 1.99
C GLU A 84 6.02 -11.54 1.12
N VAL A 85 6.68 -11.33 -0.03
CA VAL A 85 6.28 -10.31 -1.00
C VAL A 85 4.92 -10.64 -1.62
N GLU A 86 4.65 -11.92 -1.92
CA GLU A 86 3.34 -12.35 -2.39
C GLU A 86 2.26 -12.06 -1.34
N GLU A 87 2.48 -12.38 -0.06
CA GLU A 87 1.56 -12.06 1.03
C GLU A 87 1.33 -10.55 1.17
N LEU A 88 2.41 -9.75 1.11
CA LEU A 88 2.36 -8.28 1.17
C LEU A 88 1.53 -7.66 0.04
N LEU A 89 1.57 -8.26 -1.16
CA LEU A 89 0.84 -7.81 -2.35
C LEU A 89 -0.53 -8.48 -2.50
N THR A 90 -0.84 -9.47 -1.66
CA THR A 90 -2.15 -10.09 -1.69
C THR A 90 -3.14 -9.15 -1.00
N LEU A 91 -3.64 -8.19 -1.78
CA LEU A 91 -4.65 -7.17 -1.44
C LEU A 91 -6.03 -7.80 -1.22
N ARG A 92 -6.12 -8.84 -0.37
CA ARG A 92 -7.40 -9.50 -0.09
C ARG A 92 -8.24 -8.54 0.74
N PRO A 93 -9.52 -8.30 0.39
CA PRO A 93 -10.48 -7.84 1.39
C PRO A 93 -10.50 -8.91 2.48
N ASN A 94 -9.86 -8.64 3.61
CA ASN A 94 -9.63 -9.64 4.63
C ASN A 94 -10.97 -10.17 5.16
N PRO A 95 -11.38 -11.43 4.87
CA PRO A 95 -12.65 -11.94 5.36
C PRO A 95 -12.60 -12.24 6.87
N ASN A 96 -11.41 -12.26 7.49
CA ASN A 96 -11.20 -12.75 8.85
C ASN A 96 -10.21 -11.95 9.71
N GLY A 97 -9.81 -10.74 9.31
CA GLY A 97 -9.05 -9.79 10.14
C GLY A 97 -7.69 -10.24 10.69
N LYS A 98 -7.19 -11.43 10.36
CA LYS A 98 -5.96 -11.98 10.96
C LYS A 98 -4.90 -12.21 9.89
N ARG A 99 -3.85 -11.39 9.91
CA ARG A 99 -2.55 -11.77 9.33
C ARG A 99 -2.04 -12.97 10.16
N PRO A 100 -1.50 -14.04 9.55
CA PRO A 100 -0.87 -15.10 10.31
C PRO A 100 0.32 -14.50 11.10
N THR A 101 0.31 -14.74 12.40
CA THR A 101 1.42 -14.48 13.34
C THR A 101 2.42 -15.63 13.30
#